data_AF-A0A379KYT2-F1
#
_entry.id   AF-A0A379KYT2-F1
#
_cell.length_a   1.000
_cell.length_b   1.000
_cell.length_c   1.000
_cell.angle_alpha   90.00
_cell.angle_beta   90.00
_cell.angle_gamma   90.00
#
_symmetry.space_group_name_H-M   'P 1'
#
loop_
_entity.id
_entity.type
_entity.pdbx_description
1 polymer ?
#
loop_
_entity_poly.entity_id
_entity_poly.type
_entity_poly.pdbx_seq_one_letter_code
_entity_poly.pdbx_strand_id
1 'polypeptide(L)'
;MTTSINLDFHSKRHSDFDLRRIARAMEQGFAEPVTAYLTDAFIMSRVGGGVVFGFEGDDPAGRNADGRVVQTAKVERVEKEGRFWVLTTVERSRYVMATFRREGGRNSLRDHLQLTEAQGVLV
;
A
#
# COMPACT_ATOMS: atom_id res chain seq x y z
N MET A 1 5.41 -0.61 -31.07
CA MET A 1 4.24 0.20 -30.67
C MET A 1 4.36 0.44 -29.17
N THR A 2 4.68 1.67 -28.78
CA THR A 2 4.89 2.01 -27.36
C THR A 2 3.54 2.40 -26.78
N THR A 3 2.98 1.53 -25.93
CA THR A 3 1.70 1.78 -25.26
C THR A 3 1.92 2.88 -24.23
N SER A 4 1.58 4.12 -24.58
CA SER A 4 1.56 5.24 -23.64
C SER A 4 0.46 5.00 -22.62
N ILE A 5 0.86 4.61 -21.40
CA ILE A 5 -0.04 4.48 -20.26
C ILE A 5 -0.42 5.90 -19.83
N ASN A 6 -1.69 6.26 -20.02
CA ASN A 6 -2.22 7.52 -19.55
C ASN A 6 -2.35 7.44 -18.01
N LEU A 7 -1.44 8.09 -17.30
CA LEU A 7 -1.39 8.08 -15.84
C LEU A 7 -2.16 9.31 -15.33
N ASP A 8 -3.48 9.20 -15.25
CA ASP A 8 -4.29 10.23 -14.62
C ASP A 8 -3.98 10.26 -13.12
N PHE A 9 -3.31 11.32 -12.66
CA PHE A 9 -3.02 11.57 -11.25
C PHE A 9 -4.31 11.94 -10.50
N HIS A 10 -5.07 10.92 -10.11
CA HIS A 10 -6.22 11.09 -9.24
C HIS A 10 -5.73 11.32 -7.81
N SER A 11 -5.61 12.58 -7.40
CA SER A 11 -5.42 12.89 -5.99
C SER A 11 -6.75 12.71 -5.24
N LYS A 12 -6.70 11.98 -4.13
CA LYS A 12 -7.80 11.75 -3.20
C LYS A 12 -7.41 12.31 -1.84
N ARG A 13 -8.34 13.02 -1.21
CA ARG A 13 -8.17 13.44 0.18
C ARG A 13 -8.35 12.23 1.10
N HIS A 14 -7.46 12.08 2.07
CA HIS A 14 -7.62 11.14 3.17
C HIS A 14 -8.80 11.60 4.05
N SER A 15 -9.68 10.68 4.42
CA SER A 15 -10.74 10.97 5.38
C SER A 15 -10.17 11.10 6.80
N ASP A 16 -10.92 11.70 7.73
CA ASP A 16 -10.53 11.73 9.15
C ASP A 16 -10.32 10.31 9.72
N PHE A 17 -11.07 9.33 9.23
CA PHE A 17 -10.89 7.94 9.62
C PHE A 17 -9.54 7.40 9.14
N ASP A 18 -9.17 7.70 7.90
CA ASP A 18 -7.88 7.33 7.32
C ASP A 18 -6.72 7.98 8.08
N LEU A 19 -6.80 9.28 8.34
CA LEU A 19 -5.78 10.02 9.08
C LEU A 19 -5.59 9.47 10.51
N ARG A 20 -6.68 9.15 11.22
CA ARG A 20 -6.60 8.48 12.53
C ARG A 20 -5.96 7.10 12.46
N ARG A 21 -6.18 6.37 11.36
CA ARG A 21 -5.59 5.03 11.16
C ARG A 21 -4.12 5.11 10.81
N ILE A 22 -3.72 6.11 10.02
CA ILE A 22 -2.32 6.43 9.74
C ILE A 22 -1.60 6.84 11.03
N ALA A 23 -2.14 7.77 11.80
CA ALA A 23 -1.53 8.21 13.07
C ALA A 23 -1.28 7.02 14.02
N ARG A 24 -2.28 6.13 14.16
CA ARG A 24 -2.12 4.89 14.95
C ARG A 24 -1.06 3.93 14.41
N ALA A 25 -0.84 3.91 13.10
CA ALA A 25 0.22 3.11 12.49
C ALA A 25 1.59 3.71 12.80
N MET A 26 1.72 5.02 12.65
CA MET A 26 2.94 5.76 12.99
C MET A 26 3.31 5.61 14.46
N GLU A 27 2.33 5.75 15.37
CA GLU A 27 2.51 5.59 16.82
C GLU A 27 2.94 4.16 17.22
N GLN A 28 2.48 3.14 16.49
CA GLN A 28 2.86 1.75 16.76
C GLN A 28 4.36 1.53 16.49
N GLY A 29 4.89 2.17 15.45
CA GLY A 29 6.22 1.88 14.92
C GLY A 29 6.31 0.52 14.22
N PHE A 30 7.41 0.33 13.48
CA PHE A 30 7.73 -0.88 12.73
C PHE A 30 9.20 -1.20 12.90
N ALA A 31 9.56 -2.49 12.89
CA ALA A 31 10.93 -2.93 13.11
C ALA A 31 11.86 -2.53 11.94
N GLU A 32 11.32 -2.50 10.74
CA GLU A 32 12.00 -2.07 9.52
C GLU A 32 11.37 -0.77 8.98
N PRO A 33 12.15 0.08 8.27
CA PRO A 33 11.65 1.33 7.72
C PRO A 33 10.41 1.15 6.82
N VAL A 34 9.43 2.04 7.00
CA VAL A 34 8.22 2.08 6.17
C VAL A 34 8.42 3.12 5.08
N THR A 35 8.19 2.73 3.82
CA THR A 35 8.25 3.62 2.66
C THR A 35 7.07 4.58 2.63
N ALA A 36 5.86 4.10 2.92
CA ALA A 36 4.66 4.92 3.01
C ALA A 36 3.48 4.15 3.64
N TYR A 37 2.43 4.90 3.98
CA TYR A 37 1.15 4.37 4.43
C TYR A 37 0.14 4.40 3.28
N LEU A 38 -0.67 3.35 3.16
CA LEU A 38 -1.73 3.22 2.18
C LEU A 38 -3.10 3.25 2.85
N THR A 39 -3.97 4.10 2.32
CA THR A 39 -5.41 4.10 2.60
C THR A 39 -6.15 3.62 1.36
N ASP A 40 -7.42 3.22 1.50
CA ASP A 40 -8.14 2.54 0.41
C ASP A 40 -7.34 1.35 -0.17
N ALA A 41 -6.57 0.65 0.65
CA ALA A 41 -5.59 -0.32 0.18
C ALA A 41 -6.26 -1.59 -0.38
N PHE A 42 -5.64 -2.18 -1.40
CA PHE A 42 -6.04 -3.43 -2.03
C PHE A 42 -4.83 -4.13 -2.68
N ILE A 43 -4.97 -5.41 -3.01
CA ILE A 43 -3.99 -6.19 -3.77
C ILE A 43 -4.67 -6.76 -5.01
N MET A 44 -4.10 -6.56 -6.19
CA MET A 44 -4.65 -7.11 -7.42
C MET A 44 -3.52 -7.58 -8.31
N SER A 45 -3.63 -8.76 -8.92
CA SER A 45 -2.60 -9.26 -9.86
C SER A 45 -1.16 -9.23 -9.31
N ARG A 46 -0.99 -9.51 -8.01
CA ARG A 46 0.29 -9.44 -7.25
C ARG A 46 0.92 -8.04 -7.15
N VAL A 47 0.16 -6.97 -7.32
CA VAL A 47 0.58 -5.61 -6.99
C VAL A 47 -0.31 -5.02 -5.90
N GLY A 48 0.27 -4.24 -5.00
CA GLY A 48 -0.47 -3.43 -4.06
C GLY A 48 -0.95 -2.15 -4.71
N GLY A 49 -2.05 -1.60 -4.21
CA GLY A 49 -2.54 -0.30 -4.60
C GLY A 49 -3.28 0.39 -3.46
N GLY A 50 -3.38 1.71 -3.54
CA GLY A 50 -4.06 2.52 -2.54
C GLY A 50 -3.76 4.01 -2.73
N VAL A 51 -4.27 4.82 -1.82
CA VAL A 51 -3.96 6.25 -1.71
C VAL A 51 -2.81 6.41 -0.72
N VAL A 52 -1.72 7.05 -1.16
CA VAL A 52 -0.47 7.12 -0.40
C VAL A 52 -0.44 8.28 0.60
N PHE A 53 0.22 8.07 1.74
CA PHE A 53 0.58 9.09 2.72
C PHE A 53 2.03 8.89 3.21
N GLY A 54 2.77 9.99 3.36
CA GLY A 54 4.12 10.02 3.93
C GLY A 54 5.19 9.44 3.00
N PHE A 55 4.97 9.51 1.68
CA PHE A 55 5.97 9.06 0.70
C PHE A 55 7.06 10.12 0.53
N GLU A 56 8.21 9.90 1.17
CA GLU A 56 9.38 10.76 1.06
C GLU A 56 10.19 10.42 -0.20
N GLY A 57 9.60 10.69 -1.37
CA GLY A 57 10.38 10.79 -2.60
C GLY A 57 10.79 12.25 -2.81
N ASP A 58 12.03 12.51 -3.20
CA ASP A 58 12.45 13.83 -3.67
C ASP A 58 11.57 14.27 -4.82
N ASP A 59 10.69 15.25 -4.58
CA ASP A 59 10.14 16.02 -5.67
C ASP A 59 9.93 17.49 -5.30
N PRO A 60 10.83 18.38 -5.78
CA PRO A 60 10.66 19.83 -5.71
C PRO A 60 9.36 20.34 -6.36
N ALA A 61 8.70 19.55 -7.22
CA ALA A 61 7.44 19.90 -7.88
C ALA A 61 6.18 19.37 -7.15
N GLY A 62 6.31 18.71 -6.00
CA GLY A 62 5.17 18.22 -5.21
C GLY A 62 4.39 17.04 -5.80
N ARG A 63 4.92 16.32 -6.80
CA ARG A 63 4.30 15.09 -7.36
C ARG A 63 4.26 13.95 -6.36
N ASN A 64 5.04 14.02 -5.27
CA ASN A 64 4.99 13.08 -4.14
C ASN A 64 4.02 13.52 -3.03
N ALA A 65 3.12 14.47 -3.31
CA ALA A 65 2.09 14.90 -2.37
C ALA A 65 1.19 13.74 -1.92
N ASP A 66 0.85 13.77 -0.63
CA ASP A 66 -0.13 12.88 -0.03
C ASP A 66 -1.45 12.91 -0.79
N GLY A 67 -2.10 11.76 -0.85
CA GLY A 67 -3.38 11.61 -1.53
C GLY A 67 -3.28 11.09 -2.96
N ARG A 68 -2.08 10.85 -3.50
CA ARG A 68 -1.94 10.21 -4.81
C ARG A 68 -2.36 8.74 -4.75
N VAL A 69 -3.14 8.29 -5.74
CA VAL A 69 -3.34 6.86 -5.96
C VAL A 69 -2.05 6.26 -6.55
N VAL A 70 -1.52 5.24 -5.89
CA VAL A 70 -0.29 4.54 -6.31
C VAL A 70 -0.57 3.07 -6.57
N GLN A 71 0.22 2.51 -7.48
CA GLN A 71 0.40 1.08 -7.64
C GLN A 71 1.84 0.77 -7.24
N THR A 72 2.05 -0.26 -6.41
CA THR A 72 3.39 -0.69 -6.01
C THR A 72 4.03 -1.53 -7.11
N ALA A 73 5.34 -1.76 -7.00
CA ALA A 73 5.97 -2.90 -7.65
C ALA A 73 5.36 -4.23 -7.18
N LYS A 74 5.75 -5.34 -7.81
CA LYS A 74 5.25 -6.68 -7.44
C LYS A 74 5.45 -6.94 -5.96
N VAL A 75 4.39 -7.46 -5.33
CA VAL A 75 4.38 -7.91 -3.94
C VAL A 75 5.23 -9.17 -3.85
N GLU A 76 6.29 -9.11 -3.05
CA GLU A 76 7.09 -10.26 -2.67
C GLU A 76 6.44 -10.96 -1.48
N ARG A 77 6.04 -10.19 -0.45
CA ARG A 77 5.48 -10.72 0.79
C ARG A 77 4.46 -9.76 1.41
N VAL A 78 3.50 -10.33 2.15
CA VAL A 78 2.54 -9.58 2.97
C VAL A 78 2.45 -10.21 4.35
N GLU A 79 2.72 -9.42 5.38
CA GLU A 79 2.78 -9.89 6.77
C GLU A 79 1.95 -9.01 7.69
N LYS A 80 1.57 -9.57 8.83
CA LYS A 80 0.93 -8.81 9.89
C LYS A 80 1.97 -8.36 10.91
N GLU A 81 2.17 -7.05 11.02
CA GLU A 81 3.07 -6.43 11.99
C GLU A 81 2.26 -5.63 13.00
N GLY A 82 2.14 -6.18 14.20
CA GLY A 82 1.23 -5.67 15.23
C GLY A 82 -0.21 -5.65 14.73
N ARG A 83 -0.79 -4.45 14.61
CA ARG A 83 -2.19 -4.25 14.21
C ARG A 83 -2.39 -4.05 12.71
N PHE A 84 -1.32 -3.93 11.94
CA PHE A 84 -1.38 -3.55 10.53
C PHE A 84 -0.81 -4.64 9.63
N TRP A 85 -1.30 -4.67 8.40
CA TRP A 85 -0.70 -5.48 7.35
C TRP A 85 0.35 -4.64 6.64
N VAL A 86 1.51 -5.25 6.36
CA VAL A 86 2.63 -4.62 5.68
C VAL A 86 2.93 -5.42 4.42
N LEU A 87 2.98 -4.70 3.30
CA LEU A 87 3.31 -5.22 2.00
C LEU A 87 4.76 -4.87 1.69
N THR A 88 5.55 -5.89 1.36
CA THR A 88 6.94 -5.74 0.93
C THR A 88 7.03 -6.08 -0.55
N THR A 89 7.55 -5.14 -1.33
CA THR A 89 7.74 -5.34 -2.78
C THR A 89 9.05 -6.06 -3.07
N VAL A 90 9.20 -6.57 -4.30
CA VAL A 90 10.46 -7.14 -4.80
C VAL A 90 11.63 -6.15 -4.79
N GLU A 91 11.35 -4.85 -4.74
CA GLU A 91 12.33 -3.75 -4.61
C GLU A 91 12.61 -3.41 -3.13
N ARG A 92 12.10 -4.21 -2.18
CA ARG A 92 12.20 -4.03 -0.73
C ARG A 92 11.49 -2.78 -0.18
N SER A 93 10.65 -2.12 -0.98
CA SER A 93 9.79 -1.05 -0.48
C SER A 93 8.68 -1.62 0.40
N ARG A 94 8.40 -0.96 1.53
CA ARG A 94 7.49 -1.44 2.57
C ARG A 94 6.31 -0.50 2.74
N TYR A 95 5.11 -0.99 2.49
CA TYR A 95 3.87 -0.21 2.54
C TYR A 95 2.93 -0.71 3.63
N VAL A 96 2.55 0.16 4.54
CA VAL A 96 1.60 -0.17 5.62
C VAL A 96 0.17 0.04 5.14
N MET A 97 -0.66 -1.00 5.19
CA MET A 97 -2.08 -0.92 4.85
C MET A 97 -2.89 -0.38 6.05
N ALA A 98 -3.07 0.95 6.11
CA ALA A 98 -3.75 1.64 7.21
C ALA A 98 -5.28 1.41 7.18
N THR A 99 -5.86 1.53 5.99
CA THR A 99 -7.27 1.24 5.70
C THR A 99 -7.40 0.47 4.40
N PHE A 100 -8.55 -0.20 4.22
CA PHE A 100 -8.83 -1.01 3.04
C PHE A 100 -9.90 -0.35 2.20
N ARG A 101 -9.78 -0.48 0.87
CA ARG A 101 -10.83 -0.05 -0.06
C ARG A 101 -12.16 -0.66 0.37
N ARG A 102 -13.20 0.17 0.53
CA ARG A 102 -14.53 -0.24 0.98
C ARG A 102 -15.05 -1.44 0.18
N GLU A 103 -14.84 -1.41 -1.13
CA GLU A 103 -15.23 -2.47 -2.05
C GLU A 103 -14.06 -3.40 -2.33
N GLY A 104 -14.04 -4.53 -1.61
CA GLY A 104 -13.17 -5.66 -1.89
C GLY A 104 -11.72 -5.53 -1.41
N GLY A 105 -11.29 -4.43 -0.78
CA GLY A 105 -9.90 -4.28 -0.33
C GLY A 105 -9.45 -5.39 0.62
N ARG A 106 -10.27 -5.69 1.65
CA ARG A 106 -9.99 -6.80 2.59
C ARG A 106 -10.06 -8.17 1.93
N ASN A 107 -11.04 -8.39 1.04
CA ASN A 107 -11.18 -9.65 0.32
C ASN A 107 -9.94 -9.90 -0.54
N SER A 108 -9.45 -8.85 -1.21
CA SER A 108 -8.26 -8.93 -2.06
C SER A 108 -6.99 -9.32 -1.30
N LEU A 109 -6.84 -8.87 -0.04
CA LEU A 109 -5.77 -9.32 0.83
C LEU A 109 -5.93 -10.80 1.20
N ARG A 110 -7.13 -11.21 1.62
CA ARG A 110 -7.42 -12.60 1.99
C ARG A 110 -7.15 -13.55 0.82
N ASP A 111 -7.61 -13.18 -0.36
CA ASP A 111 -7.45 -13.98 -1.57
C ASP A 111 -5.96 -14.06 -1.95
N HIS A 112 -5.20 -12.98 -1.78
CA HIS A 112 -3.74 -13.00 -1.96
C HIS A 112 -3.05 -13.96 -0.97
N LEU A 113 -3.38 -13.88 0.32
CA LEU A 113 -2.80 -14.76 1.35
C LEU A 113 -3.09 -16.24 1.06
N GLN A 114 -4.34 -16.57 0.70
CA GLN A 114 -4.73 -17.94 0.34
C GLN A 114 -3.97 -18.47 -0.86
N LEU A 115 -3.74 -17.63 -1.88
CA LEU A 115 -2.96 -18.02 -3.05
C LEU A 115 -1.48 -18.25 -2.71
N THR A 116 -0.89 -17.40 -1.86
CA THR A 116 0.51 -17.55 -1.43
C THR A 116 0.70 -18.80 -0.58
N GLU A 117 -0.22 -19.08 0.35
CA GLU A 117 -0.24 -20.31 1.15
C GLU A 117 -0.35 -21.56 0.25
N ALA A 118 -1.26 -21.54 -0.72
CA ALA A 118 -1.43 -22.64 -1.68
C ALA A 118 -0.21 -22.86 -2.59
N GLN A 119 0.62 -21.84 -2.79
CA GLN A 119 1.83 -21.88 -3.61
C GLN A 119 3.09 -22.31 -2.84
N GLY A 120 3.00 -22.57 -1.53
CA GLY A 120 4.12 -23.07 -0.72
C GLY A 120 5.24 -22.05 -0.50
N VAL A 121 5.00 -20.78 -0.78
CA VAL A 121 5.91 -19.69 -0.42
C VAL A 121 5.59 -19.33 1.03
N LEU A 122 6.40 -19.85 1.96
CA LEU A 122 6.23 -19.62 3.40
C LEU A 122 6.19 -18.12 3.72
N VAL A 123 5.17 -17.73 4.48
CA VAL A 123 4.97 -16.41 5.08
C VAL A 123 6.05 -16.14 6.12
#